data_AF-A0A7S1DZB7-F1
#
_entry.id   AF-A0A7S1DZB7-F1
#
_cell.length_a   1.000
_cell.length_b   1.000
_cell.length_c   1.000
_cell.angle_alpha   90.00
_cell.angle_beta   90.00
_cell.angle_gamma   90.00
#
_symmetry.space_group_name_H-M   'P 1'
#
loop_
_entity.id
_entity.type
_entity.pdbx_description
1 polymer ?
#
loop_
_entity_poly.entity_id
_entity_poly.type
_entity_poly.pdbx_seq_one_letter_code
_entity_poly.pdbx_strand_id
1 'polypeptide(L)'
;GAVTDRGLVLAGAGLFAAASGTLAAYPSAGGVVAVVPVFAVALSLLRSCPPSFLSKQAPPWMQGEAMGYLDGASSLCRIVAPVAAGAAADRWGVGAPFAMCSALC
;
A
#
# COMPACT_ATOMS: atom_id res chain seq x y z
N GLY A 1 20.00 2.75 -17.52
CA GLY A 1 18.90 1.77 -17.57
C GLY A 1 17.79 2.28 -16.68
N ALA A 2 16.71 2.80 -17.27
CA ALA A 2 15.63 3.45 -16.52
C ALA A 2 14.72 2.37 -15.93
N VAL A 3 14.74 2.22 -14.61
CA VAL A 3 13.71 1.44 -13.92
C VAL A 3 12.38 2.14 -14.20
N THR A 4 11.46 1.44 -14.87
CA THR A 4 10.16 2.00 -15.25
C THR A 4 9.35 2.27 -13.97
N ASP A 5 8.70 3.44 -13.86
CA ASP A 5 7.88 3.81 -12.69
C ASP A 5 6.84 2.71 -12.35
N ARG A 6 6.28 2.06 -13.38
CA ARG A 6 5.39 0.89 -13.22
C ARG A 6 6.07 -0.30 -12.54
N GLY A 7 7.32 -0.59 -12.89
CA GLY A 7 8.10 -1.67 -12.28
C GLY A 7 8.39 -1.41 -10.80
N LEU A 8 8.64 -0.14 -10.42
CA LEU A 8 8.81 0.25 -9.03
C LEU A 8 7.52 0.12 -8.22
N VAL A 9 6.37 0.48 -8.81
CA VAL A 9 5.06 0.29 -8.16
C VAL A 9 4.78 -1.20 -7.95
N LEU A 10 4.99 -2.04 -8.96
CA LEU A 10 4.78 -3.48 -8.86
C LEU A 10 5.73 -4.13 -7.84
N ALA A 11 7.00 -3.71 -7.81
CA ALA A 11 7.95 -4.17 -6.80
C ALA A 11 7.54 -3.76 -5.38
N GLY A 12 7.08 -2.52 -5.21
CA GLY A 12 6.54 -2.03 -3.94
C GLY A 12 5.31 -2.83 -3.48
N ALA A 13 4.38 -3.11 -4.41
CA ALA A 13 3.18 -3.90 -4.15
C ALA A 13 3.54 -5.35 -3.76
N GLY A 14 4.44 -6.00 -4.51
CA GLY A 14 4.90 -7.35 -4.20
C GLY A 14 5.60 -7.46 -2.84
N LEU A 15 6.46 -6.49 -2.49
CA LEU A 15 7.10 -6.43 -1.17
C LEU A 15 6.06 -6.24 -0.05
N PHE A 16 5.07 -5.37 -0.28
CA PHE A 16 4.00 -5.13 0.67
C PHE A 16 3.12 -6.38 0.87
N ALA A 17 2.78 -7.06 -0.22
CA ALA A 17 1.98 -8.28 -0.21
C ALA A 17 2.70 -9.43 0.49
N ALA A 18 4.00 -9.61 0.24
CA ALA A 18 4.83 -10.62 0.88
C ALA A 18 5.01 -10.36 2.39
N ALA A 19 5.28 -9.11 2.77
CA ALA A 19 5.40 -8.72 4.18
C ALA A 19 4.08 -8.92 4.93
N SER A 20 2.96 -8.53 4.33
CA SER A 20 1.62 -8.71 4.89
C SER A 20 1.22 -10.19 4.97
N GLY A 21 1.54 -10.99 3.94
CA GLY A 21 1.28 -12.43 3.93
C GLY A 21 2.06 -13.18 5.02
N THR A 22 3.31 -12.76 5.26
CA THR A 22 4.13 -13.31 6.35
C THR A 22 3.50 -13.04 7.72
N LEU A 23 2.94 -11.84 7.94
CA LEU A 23 2.22 -11.52 9.19
C LEU A 23 0.87 -12.22 9.30
N ALA A 24 0.19 -12.47 8.18
CA ALA A 24 -1.05 -13.23 8.16
C ALA A 24 -0.80 -14.69 8.60
N ALA A 25 0.29 -15.30 8.14
CA ALA A 25 0.67 -16.67 8.47
C ALA A 25 1.27 -16.80 9.89
N TYR A 26 2.09 -15.83 10.31
CA TYR A 26 2.80 -15.86 11.59
C TYR A 26 2.64 -14.53 12.36
N PRO A 27 1.48 -14.27 12.97
CA PRO A 27 1.22 -13.07 13.77
C PRO A 27 1.97 -13.16 15.11
N SER A 28 3.29 -12.92 15.09
CA SER A 28 4.17 -12.95 16.26
C SER A 28 4.92 -11.63 16.41
N ALA A 29 5.27 -11.26 17.65
CA ALA A 29 6.00 -10.02 17.92
C ALA A 29 7.36 -9.97 17.18
N GLY A 30 8.07 -11.11 17.10
CA GLY A 30 9.30 -11.22 16.32
C GLY A 30 9.10 -11.06 14.82
N GLY A 31 7.99 -11.63 14.29
CA GLY A 31 7.60 -11.47 12.88
C GLY A 31 7.35 -10.02 12.50
N VAL A 32 6.68 -9.25 13.37
CA VAL A 32 6.44 -7.82 13.17
C VAL A 32 7.74 -7.05 13.05
N VAL A 33 8.68 -7.24 13.98
CA VAL A 33 9.98 -6.54 13.94
C VAL A 33 10.76 -6.85 12.66
N ALA A 34 10.70 -8.10 12.19
CA ALA A 34 11.40 -8.51 10.98
C ALA A 34 10.85 -7.86 9.69
N VAL A 35 9.53 -7.66 9.60
CA VAL A 35 8.89 -7.14 8.37
C VAL A 35 8.76 -5.62 8.34
N VAL A 36 8.88 -4.92 9.48
CA VAL A 36 8.87 -3.44 9.55
C VAL A 36 9.80 -2.76 8.54
N PRO A 37 11.09 -3.14 8.39
CA PRO A 37 11.95 -2.52 7.38
C PRO A 37 11.47 -2.78 5.94
N VAL A 38 10.88 -3.95 5.69
CA VAL A 38 10.32 -4.29 4.37
C VAL A 38 9.11 -3.42 4.07
N PHE A 39 8.22 -3.23 5.04
CA PHE A 39 7.10 -2.29 4.93
C PHE A 39 7.57 -0.85 4.70
N ALA A 40 8.64 -0.40 5.36
CA ALA A 40 9.16 0.95 5.17
C ALA A 40 9.60 1.18 3.71
N VAL A 41 10.31 0.21 3.12
CA VAL A 41 10.72 0.28 1.71
C VAL A 41 9.49 0.22 0.78
N ALA A 42 8.59 -0.73 1.00
CA ALA A 42 7.40 -0.89 0.19
C ALA A 42 6.52 0.38 0.19
N LEU A 43 6.26 0.95 1.38
CA LEU A 43 5.47 2.17 1.53
C LEU A 43 6.15 3.40 0.91
N SER A 44 7.48 3.47 0.94
CA SER A 44 8.23 4.57 0.31
C SER A 44 8.03 4.57 -1.21
N LEU A 45 8.07 3.37 -1.82
CA LEU A 45 7.82 3.19 -3.24
C LEU A 45 6.35 3.46 -3.59
N LEU A 46 5.42 2.83 -2.87
CA LEU A 46 3.99 2.94 -3.13
C LEU A 46 3.43 4.36 -2.90
N ARG A 47 4.04 5.17 -2.04
CA ARG A 47 3.62 6.56 -1.82
C ARG A 47 4.21 7.53 -2.83
N SER A 48 5.44 7.30 -3.29
CA SER A 48 6.17 8.26 -4.12
C SER A 48 5.97 8.03 -5.62
N CYS A 49 5.83 6.77 -6.05
CA CYS A 49 5.78 6.42 -7.46
C CYS A 49 4.42 6.75 -8.15
N PRO A 50 3.24 6.48 -7.56
CA PRO A 50 1.97 6.82 -8.20
C PRO A 50 1.77 8.31 -8.54
N PRO A 51 2.04 9.28 -7.64
CA PRO A 51 1.94 10.70 -8.02
C PRO A 51 3.01 11.10 -9.05
N SER A 52 4.22 10.54 -8.99
CA SER A 52 5.25 10.78 -10.01
C SER A 52 4.86 10.25 -11.39
N PHE A 53 4.20 9.09 -11.43
CA PHE A 53 3.69 8.52 -12.66
C PHE A 53 2.51 9.33 -13.20
N LEU A 54 1.56 9.70 -12.33
CA LEU A 54 0.37 10.45 -12.73
C LEU A 54 0.72 11.86 -13.22
N SER A 55 1.72 12.53 -12.64
CA SER A 55 2.17 13.85 -13.11
C SER A 55 2.78 13.83 -14.50
N LYS A 56 3.44 12.72 -14.88
CA LYS A 56 4.03 12.53 -16.21
C LYS A 56 3.00 12.19 -17.28
N GLN A 57 1.85 11.63 -16.89
CA GLN A 57 0.80 11.22 -17.83
C GLN A 57 -0.34 12.24 -17.96
N ALA A 58 -0.60 13.02 -16.92
CA ALA A 58 -1.67 14.01 -16.94
C ALA A 58 -1.31 15.20 -17.86
N PRO A 59 -2.25 15.71 -18.66
CA PRO A 59 -2.06 16.95 -19.40
C PRO A 59 -1.76 18.12 -18.45
N PRO A 60 -0.89 19.07 -18.81
CA PRO A 60 -0.44 20.13 -17.91
C PRO A 60 -1.58 21.01 -17.39
N TRP A 61 -2.66 21.18 -18.17
CA TRP A 61 -3.83 21.97 -17.77
C TRP A 61 -4.78 21.24 -16.78
N MET A 62 -4.65 19.92 -16.61
CA MET A 62 -5.46 19.11 -15.67
C MET A 62 -4.63 18.47 -14.56
N GLN A 63 -3.32 18.72 -14.52
CA GLN A 63 -2.42 18.05 -13.58
C GLN A 63 -2.82 18.28 -12.11
N GLY A 64 -3.26 19.50 -11.78
CA GLY A 64 -3.76 19.82 -10.44
C GLY A 64 -5.04 19.06 -10.07
N GLU A 65 -5.97 18.91 -11.02
CA GLU A 65 -7.20 18.16 -10.82
C GLU A 65 -6.93 16.66 -10.63
N ALA A 66 -6.06 16.08 -11.47
CA ALA A 66 -5.66 14.68 -11.38
C ALA A 66 -4.99 14.36 -10.02
N MET A 67 -4.11 15.24 -9.53
CA MET A 67 -3.53 15.09 -8.19
C MET A 67 -4.56 15.27 -7.08
N GLY A 68 -5.49 16.21 -7.24
CA GLY A 68 -6.61 16.40 -6.31
C GLY A 68 -7.46 15.14 -6.15
N TYR A 69 -7.78 14.45 -7.24
CA TYR A 69 -8.48 13.16 -7.17
C TYR A 69 -7.65 12.08 -6.47
N LEU A 70 -6.35 12.00 -6.74
CA LEU A 70 -5.46 11.04 -6.09
C LEU A 70 -5.38 11.27 -4.56
N ASP A 71 -5.25 12.51 -4.13
CA ASP A 71 -5.22 12.88 -2.71
C ASP A 71 -6.59 12.67 -2.04
N GLY A 72 -7.67 12.98 -2.75
CA GLY A 72 -9.04 12.72 -2.30
C GLY A 72 -9.29 11.23 -2.08
N ALA A 73 -8.94 10.40 -3.07
CA ALA A 73 -9.03 8.94 -2.97
C ALA A 73 -8.16 8.40 -1.83
N SER A 74 -6.91 8.88 -1.69
CA SER A 74 -6.02 8.50 -0.59
C SER A 74 -6.61 8.86 0.78
N SER A 75 -7.24 10.02 0.89
CA SER A 75 -7.88 10.47 2.13
C SER A 75 -9.08 9.61 2.50
N LEU A 76 -9.91 9.25 1.52
CA LEU A 76 -11.00 8.29 1.70
C LEU A 76 -10.48 6.93 2.18
N CYS A 77 -9.42 6.40 1.55
CA CYS A 77 -8.81 5.14 1.96
C CYS A 77 -8.27 5.17 3.40
N ARG A 78 -7.75 6.31 3.88
CA ARG A 78 -7.30 6.45 5.27
C ARG A 78 -8.41 6.33 6.31
N ILE A 79 -9.67 6.50 5.91
CA ILE A 79 -10.84 6.33 6.78
C ILE A 79 -11.42 4.93 6.59
N VAL A 80 -11.67 4.53 5.35
CA VAL A 80 -12.37 3.28 5.04
C VAL A 80 -11.51 2.06 5.37
N ALA A 81 -10.20 2.11 5.09
CA ALA A 81 -9.33 0.94 5.27
C ALA A 81 -9.18 0.54 6.75
N PRO A 82 -8.92 1.45 7.72
CA PRO A 82 -8.88 1.08 9.14
C PRO A 82 -10.22 0.56 9.67
N VAL A 83 -11.35 1.12 9.21
CA VAL A 83 -12.68 0.64 9.62
C VAL A 83 -12.93 -0.78 9.12
N ALA A 84 -12.64 -1.04 7.84
CA ALA A 84 -12.75 -2.38 7.26
C ALA A 84 -11.79 -3.37 7.93
N ALA A 85 -10.55 -2.96 8.18
CA ALA A 85 -9.54 -3.76 8.88
C ALA A 85 -9.96 -4.08 10.32
N GLY A 86 -10.48 -3.10 11.06
CA GLY A 86 -10.98 -3.31 12.42
C GLY A 86 -12.15 -4.30 12.46
N ALA A 87 -13.14 -4.11 11.59
CA ALA A 87 -14.27 -5.04 11.48
C ALA A 87 -13.83 -6.47 11.10
N ALA A 88 -12.82 -6.59 10.23
CA ALA A 88 -12.24 -7.87 9.87
C ALA A 88 -11.47 -8.51 11.04
N ALA A 89 -10.73 -7.72 11.81
CA ALA A 89 -10.01 -8.18 12.98
C ALA A 89 -10.96 -8.71 14.07
N ASP A 90 -12.07 -8.02 14.30
CA ASP A 90 -13.08 -8.41 15.29
C ASP A 90 -13.77 -9.73 14.91
N ARG A 91 -13.96 -9.99 13.60
CA ARG A 91 -14.73 -11.14 13.10
C ARG A 91 -13.87 -12.37 12.80
N TRP A 92 -12.65 -12.18 12.31
CA TRP A 92 -11.75 -13.25 11.84
C TRP A 92 -10.40 -13.29 12.56
N GLY A 93 -10.18 -12.42 13.55
CA GLY A 93 -8.97 -12.36 14.36
C GLY A 93 -7.86 -11.47 13.78
N VAL A 94 -6.79 -11.33 14.56
CA VAL A 94 -5.71 -10.34 14.33
C VAL A 94 -4.94 -10.58 13.02
N GLY A 95 -4.96 -11.79 12.46
CA GLY A 95 -4.33 -12.11 11.17
C GLY A 95 -5.12 -11.62 9.94
N ALA A 96 -6.43 -11.42 10.07
CA ALA A 96 -7.31 -11.12 8.94
C ALA A 96 -7.03 -9.78 8.24
N PRO A 97 -6.70 -8.68 8.94
CA PRO A 97 -6.27 -7.43 8.30
C PRO A 97 -5.03 -7.62 7.43
N PHE A 98 -4.05 -8.39 7.88
CA PHE A 98 -2.83 -8.65 7.14
C PHE A 98 -3.10 -9.52 5.90
N ALA A 99 -3.99 -10.49 6.02
CA ALA A 99 -4.44 -11.29 4.88
C ALA A 99 -5.16 -10.44 3.82
N MET A 100 -6.06 -9.53 4.23
CA MET A 100 -6.70 -8.58 3.32
C MET A 100 -5.69 -7.68 2.62
N CYS A 101 -4.75 -7.09 3.38
CA CYS A 101 -3.69 -6.26 2.81
C CYS A 101 -2.81 -7.03 1.81
N SER A 102 -2.53 -8.31 2.09
CA SER A 102 -1.78 -9.18 1.18
C SER A 102 -2.54 -9.49 -0.10
N ALA A 103 -3.86 -9.68 -0.03
CA ALA A 103 -4.69 -9.97 -1.20
C ALA A 103 -4.98 -8.75 -2.08
N LEU A 104 -4.94 -7.53 -1.52
CA LEU A 104 -5.19 -6.29 -2.27
C LEU A 104 -3.98 -5.76 -3.05
N CYS A 105 -2.77 -6.20 -2.72
CA CYS A 105 -1.50 -5.73 -3.32
C CYS A 105 -0.91 -6.76 -4.27
#